data_AF-A0A3C1F3V4-F1
#
_entry.id   AF-A0A3C1F3V4-F1
#
_cell.length_a   1.000
_cell.length_b   1.000
_cell.length_c   1.000
_cell.angle_alpha   90.00
_cell.angle_beta   90.00
_cell.angle_gamma   90.00
#
_symmetry.space_group_name_H-M   'P 1'
#
loop_
_entity.id
_entity.type
_entity.pdbx_description
1 polymer ?
#
loop_
_entity_poly.entity_id
_entity_poly.type
_entity_poly.pdbx_seq_one_letter_code
_entity_poly.pdbx_strand_id
1 'polypeptide(L)'
;MKLFRKSAARYIGHSVHETLQVNGPVGQLASPIWHYPFQSLTQFIERQNFYTSVEARLLRQSHPTLGRWQLRRLLLIRPLKLFWKSYVKKSGWREGMHGLVFAALFAWVECLKWTKYWELNQPVAE
;
A
#
# COMPACT_ATOMS: atom_id res chain seq x y z
N MET A 1 10.76 1.53 9.22
CA MET A 1 10.80 1.28 10.68
C MET A 1 11.72 2.33 11.29
N LYS A 2 11.33 2.96 12.40
CA LYS A 2 12.13 4.00 13.07
C LYS A 2 12.14 3.65 14.56
N LEU A 3 13.32 3.48 15.16
CA LEU A 3 13.47 3.35 16.60
C LEU A 3 13.63 4.76 17.18
N PHE A 4 12.68 5.18 18.01
CA PHE A 4 12.72 6.50 18.64
C PHE A 4 12.03 6.45 20.00
N ARG A 5 12.45 7.34 20.90
CA ARG A 5 11.76 7.57 22.16
C ARG A 5 10.49 8.39 21.89
N LYS A 6 9.31 7.87 22.25
CA LYS A 6 8.02 8.55 22.01
C LYS A 6 7.95 9.95 22.62
N SER A 7 8.65 10.19 23.74
CA SER A 7 8.72 11.50 24.41
C SER A 7 9.60 12.52 23.70
N ALA A 8 10.45 12.08 22.77
CA ALA A 8 11.46 12.92 22.10
C ALA A 8 11.27 12.96 20.58
N ALA A 9 10.19 12.40 20.05
CA ALA A 9 9.92 12.44 18.62
C ALA A 9 8.42 12.48 18.32
N ARG A 10 8.05 13.25 17.30
CA ARG A 10 6.68 13.39 16.82
C ARG A 10 6.64 13.27 15.30
N TYR A 11 5.56 12.68 14.79
CA TYR A 11 5.30 12.69 13.36
C TYR A 11 4.75 14.06 12.96
N ILE A 12 5.28 14.59 11.86
CA ILE A 12 4.84 15.85 11.25
C ILE A 12 4.51 15.57 9.79
N GLY A 13 3.30 15.96 9.38
CA GLY A 13 2.76 15.77 8.06
C GLY A 13 1.29 15.35 8.10
N HIS A 14 0.59 15.50 6.98
CA HIS A 14 -0.82 15.14 6.84
C HIS A 14 -1.03 13.96 5.86
N SER A 15 0.02 13.20 5.54
CA SER A 15 -0.01 12.16 4.50
C SER A 15 0.72 10.88 4.95
N VAL A 16 0.57 9.79 4.20
CA VAL A 16 1.20 8.46 4.47
C VAL A 16 2.72 8.53 4.64
N HIS A 17 3.37 9.57 4.11
CA HIS A 17 4.80 9.83 4.25
C HIS A 17 5.09 10.88 5.35
N GLU A 18 4.64 10.62 6.58
CA GLU A 18 4.94 11.50 7.70
C GLU A 18 6.45 11.52 8.00
N THR A 19 7.00 12.71 8.17
CA THR A 19 8.39 12.91 8.58
C THR A 19 8.45 12.83 10.11
N LEU A 20 9.47 12.16 10.63
CA LEU A 20 9.66 12.08 12.09
C LEU A 20 10.54 13.25 12.50
N GLN A 21 9.99 14.22 13.24
CA GLN A 21 10.79 15.26 13.88
C GLN A 21 11.27 14.72 15.23
N VAL A 22 12.59 14.74 15.44
CA VAL A 22 13.23 14.26 16.67
C VAL A 22 13.87 15.43 17.39
N ASN A 23 13.56 15.59 18.67
CA ASN A 23 14.18 16.57 19.55
C ASN A 23 15.23 15.84 20.39
N GLY A 24 16.48 15.81 19.91
CA GLY A 24 17.60 15.16 20.59
C GLY A 24 18.62 14.55 19.62
N PRO A 25 19.66 13.88 20.14
CA PRO A 25 20.69 13.26 19.31
C PRO A 25 20.13 12.07 18.52
N VAL A 26 20.54 11.95 17.26
CA VAL A 26 20.22 10.82 16.37
C VAL A 26 21.50 10.02 16.14
N GLY A 27 21.45 8.71 16.41
CA GLY A 27 22.57 7.79 16.17
C GLY A 27 22.21 6.75 15.10
N GLN A 28 23.22 6.05 14.60
CA GLN A 28 23.05 4.88 13.74
C GLN A 28 23.21 3.60 14.55
N LEU A 29 22.38 2.60 14.29
CA LEU A 29 22.51 1.31 14.92
C LEU A 29 23.56 0.48 14.18
N ALA A 30 24.50 -0.12 14.90
CA ALA A 30 25.56 -0.95 14.32
C ALA A 30 25.03 -2.31 13.81
N SER A 31 23.87 -2.76 14.29
CA SER A 31 23.27 -4.05 13.96
C SER A 31 21.97 -3.89 13.18
N PRO A 32 21.59 -4.86 12.32
CA PRO A 32 20.31 -4.83 11.63
C PRO A 32 19.15 -5.07 12.61
N ILE A 33 18.00 -4.46 12.30
CA ILE A 33 16.73 -4.72 13.00
C ILE A 33 15.88 -5.63 12.11
N TRP A 34 15.50 -6.80 12.63
CA TRP A 34 14.51 -7.66 11.99
C TRP A 34 13.13 -7.00 12.08
N HIS A 35 12.60 -6.58 10.94
CA HIS A 35 11.29 -5.94 10.86
C HIS A 35 10.27 -6.90 10.27
N TYR A 36 9.36 -7.37 11.13
CA TYR A 36 8.17 -8.10 10.71
C TYR A 36 7.01 -7.12 10.69
N PRO A 37 6.68 -6.52 9.53
CA PRO A 37 5.66 -5.47 9.44
C PRO A 37 4.25 -5.95 9.81
N PHE A 38 4.04 -7.27 9.77
CA PHE A 38 2.78 -7.94 10.03
C PHE A 38 3.02 -9.24 10.79
N GLN A 39 2.17 -9.52 11.77
CA GLN A 39 2.17 -10.76 12.54
C GLN A 39 1.03 -11.70 12.12
N SER A 40 0.05 -11.20 11.35
CA SER A 40 -1.08 -11.98 10.84
C SER A 40 -1.59 -11.43 9.50
N LEU A 41 -2.33 -12.27 8.77
CA LEU A 41 -3.01 -11.85 7.53
C LEU A 41 -4.07 -10.79 7.81
N THR A 42 -4.78 -10.89 8.95
CA THR A 42 -5.77 -9.88 9.37
C THR A 42 -5.13 -8.51 9.52
N GLN A 43 -3.99 -8.43 10.22
CA GLN A 43 -3.26 -7.17 10.39
C GLN A 43 -2.76 -6.63 9.05
N PHE A 44 -2.35 -7.51 8.13
CA PHE A 44 -2.01 -7.12 6.77
C PHE A 44 -3.22 -6.48 6.06
N ILE A 45 -4.36 -7.16 6.04
CA ILE A 45 -5.58 -6.70 5.36
C ILE A 45 -6.05 -5.36 5.92
N GLU A 46 -6.14 -5.20 7.25
CA GLU A 46 -6.56 -3.95 7.90
C GLU A 46 -5.67 -2.78 7.50
N ARG A 47 -4.35 -3.00 7.49
CA ARG A 47 -3.40 -1.95 7.12
C ARG A 47 -3.47 -1.61 5.64
N GLN A 48 -3.60 -2.61 4.76
CA GLN A 48 -3.80 -2.36 3.33
C GLN A 48 -5.13 -1.66 3.08
N ASN A 49 -6.17 -1.98 3.85
CA ASN A 49 -7.45 -1.28 3.78
C ASN A 49 -7.26 0.22 4.07
N PHE A 50 -6.54 0.58 5.14
CA PHE A 50 -6.22 1.97 5.43
C PHE A 50 -5.41 2.65 4.31
N TYR A 51 -4.29 2.04 3.88
CA TYR A 51 -3.42 2.66 2.88
C TYR A 51 -4.11 2.83 1.53
N THR A 52 -4.80 1.80 1.04
CA THR A 52 -5.55 1.90 -0.22
C THR A 52 -6.63 2.97 -0.18
N SER A 53 -7.28 3.20 0.98
CA SER A 53 -8.22 4.31 1.14
C SER A 53 -7.54 5.68 1.09
N VAL A 54 -6.34 5.83 1.66
CA VAL A 54 -5.59 7.09 1.55
C VAL A 54 -5.13 7.32 0.12
N GLU A 55 -4.56 6.31 -0.54
CA GLU A 55 -4.12 6.39 -1.93
C GLU A 55 -5.28 6.69 -2.89
N ALA A 56 -6.44 6.05 -2.71
CA ALA A 56 -7.63 6.32 -3.53
C ALA A 56 -8.08 7.79 -3.43
N ARG A 57 -8.05 8.38 -2.23
CA ARG A 57 -8.36 9.81 -2.04
C ARG A 57 -7.35 10.73 -2.72
N LEU A 58 -6.06 10.44 -2.58
CA LEU A 58 -5.00 11.20 -3.26
C LEU A 58 -5.09 11.08 -4.79
N LEU A 59 -5.43 9.89 -5.30
CA LEU A 59 -5.68 9.67 -6.72
C LEU A 59 -6.88 10.46 -7.22
N ARG A 60 -7.96 10.57 -6.45
CA ARG A 60 -9.12 11.40 -6.80
C ARG A 60 -8.77 12.88 -6.83
N GLN A 61 -7.95 13.36 -5.89
CA GLN A 61 -7.51 14.76 -5.86
C GLN A 61 -6.61 15.11 -7.06
N SER A 62 -5.69 14.21 -7.43
CA SER A 62 -4.76 14.43 -8.55
C SER A 62 -5.38 14.18 -9.92
N HIS A 63 -6.33 13.24 -10.01
CA HIS A 63 -7.03 12.85 -11.22
C HIS A 63 -8.53 12.78 -10.96
N PRO A 64 -9.25 13.92 -10.94
CA PRO A 64 -10.67 13.96 -10.60
C PRO A 64 -11.56 13.30 -11.65
N THR A 65 -11.11 13.22 -12.91
CA THR A 65 -11.88 12.65 -14.01
C THR A 65 -11.08 11.61 -14.77
N LEU A 66 -11.23 10.33 -14.41
CA LEU A 66 -10.79 9.22 -15.24
C LEU A 66 -11.94 8.74 -16.13
N GLY A 67 -11.68 8.60 -17.43
CA GLY A 67 -12.67 8.03 -18.35
C GLY A 67 -13.01 6.58 -17.98
N ARG A 68 -14.26 6.16 -18.22
CA ARG A 68 -14.76 4.81 -17.86
C ARG A 68 -13.87 3.69 -18.40
N TRP A 69 -13.40 3.82 -19.64
CA TRP A 69 -12.47 2.87 -20.28
C TRP A 69 -11.11 2.81 -19.60
N GLN A 70 -10.57 3.96 -19.19
CA GLN A 70 -9.30 4.05 -18.48
C GLN A 70 -9.41 3.38 -17.11
N LEU A 71 -10.49 3.62 -16.39
CA LEU A 71 -10.74 3.01 -15.09
C LEU A 71 -10.90 1.49 -15.18
N ARG A 72 -11.67 0.98 -16.16
CA ARG A 72 -11.79 -0.47 -16.42
C ARG A 72 -10.44 -1.11 -16.70
N ARG A 73 -9.58 -0.46 -17.49
CA ARG A 73 -8.21 -0.92 -17.74
C ARG A 73 -7.37 -0.95 -16.46
N LEU A 74 -7.51 0.05 -15.61
CA LEU A 74 -6.76 0.13 -14.35
C LEU A 74 -7.22 -0.94 -13.34
N LEU A 75 -8.52 -1.23 -13.28
CA LEU A 75 -9.09 -2.28 -12.44
C LEU A 75 -8.71 -3.69 -12.87
N LEU A 76 -8.66 -3.97 -14.18
CA LEU A 76 -8.46 -5.34 -14.68
C LEU A 76 -7.02 -5.59 -15.11
N ILE A 77 -6.46 -4.74 -15.96
CA ILE A 77 -5.17 -5.00 -16.62
C ILE A 77 -4.00 -4.74 -15.67
N ARG A 78 -4.07 -3.73 -14.80
CA ARG A 78 -2.96 -3.43 -13.88
C ARG A 78 -2.72 -4.50 -12.83
N PRO A 79 -3.71 -4.98 -12.06
CA PRO A 79 -3.46 -6.03 -11.07
C PRO A 79 -3.02 -7.34 -11.73
N LEU A 80 -3.55 -7.70 -12.91
CA LEU A 80 -3.08 -8.87 -13.67
C LEU A 80 -1.62 -8.70 -14.13
N LYS A 81 -1.25 -7.53 -14.65
CA LYS A 81 0.15 -7.22 -15.01
C LYS A 81 1.07 -7.28 -13.80
N LEU A 82 0.58 -6.83 -12.64
CA LEU A 82 1.34 -6.84 -11.39
C LEU A 82 1.54 -8.27 -10.88
N PHE A 83 0.49 -9.09 -10.91
CA PHE A 83 0.55 -10.52 -10.62
C PHE A 83 1.59 -11.21 -11.51
N TRP A 84 1.47 -11.06 -12.84
CA TRP A 84 2.41 -11.66 -13.79
C TRP A 84 3.84 -11.19 -13.56
N LYS A 85 4.04 -9.90 -13.30
CA LYS A 85 5.36 -9.34 -13.01
C LYS A 85 5.95 -9.93 -11.72
N SER A 86 5.16 -10.05 -10.65
CA SER A 86 5.64 -10.56 -9.37
C SER A 86 5.83 -12.07 -9.40
N TYR A 87 4.93 -12.82 -10.03
CA TYR A 87 4.96 -14.27 -10.05
C TYR A 87 5.95 -14.82 -11.08
N VAL A 88 5.89 -14.35 -12.34
CA VAL A 88 6.71 -14.86 -13.45
C VAL A 88 8.02 -14.11 -13.54
N LYS A 89 7.99 -12.78 -13.71
CA LYS A 89 9.20 -11.98 -13.98
C LYS A 89 10.15 -11.91 -12.79
N LYS A 90 9.63 -11.85 -11.56
CA LYS A 90 10.45 -11.88 -10.34
C LYS A 90 10.70 -13.30 -9.83
N SER A 91 10.36 -14.33 -10.60
CA SER A 91 10.52 -15.73 -10.21
C SER A 91 9.81 -16.11 -8.91
N GLY A 92 8.70 -15.46 -8.56
CA GLY A 92 7.88 -15.82 -7.39
C GLY A 92 7.37 -17.26 -7.45
N TRP A 93 7.24 -17.85 -8.64
CA TRP A 93 6.96 -19.28 -8.80
C TRP A 93 8.00 -20.20 -8.14
N ARG A 94 9.25 -19.75 -7.96
CA ARG A 94 10.31 -20.52 -7.27
C ARG A 94 10.09 -20.62 -5.76
N GLU A 95 9.28 -19.73 -5.19
CA GLU A 95 8.91 -19.73 -3.76
C GLU A 95 7.67 -20.60 -3.49
N GLY A 96 7.17 -21.32 -4.51
CA GLY A 96 6.02 -22.21 -4.42
C GLY A 96 4.75 -21.47 -3.97
N MET A 97 4.10 -21.99 -2.93
CA MET A 97 2.86 -21.43 -2.41
C MET A 97 3.01 -20.02 -1.85
N HIS A 98 4.17 -19.70 -1.24
CA HIS A 98 4.40 -18.37 -0.65
C HIS A 98 4.43 -17.29 -1.73
N GLY A 99 5.14 -17.53 -2.83
CA GLY A 99 5.20 -16.59 -3.95
C GLY A 99 3.86 -16.44 -4.67
N LEU A 100 3.06 -17.50 -4.75
CA LEU A 100 1.70 -17.45 -5.29
C LEU A 100 0.78 -16.57 -4.43
N VAL A 101 0.75 -16.84 -3.11
CA VAL A 101 -0.07 -16.07 -2.15
C VAL A 101 0.37 -14.61 -2.13
N PHE A 102 1.67 -14.33 -2.12
CA PHE A 102 2.19 -12.97 -2.17
C PHE A 102 1.77 -12.24 -3.46
N ALA A 103 1.94 -12.86 -4.63
CA ALA A 103 1.56 -12.25 -5.89
C ALA A 103 0.05 -11.98 -5.95
N ALA A 104 -0.78 -12.91 -5.45
CA ALA A 104 -2.23 -12.76 -5.39
C ALA A 104 -2.65 -11.61 -4.45
N LEU A 105 -2.13 -11.57 -3.22
CA LEU A 105 -2.41 -10.48 -2.28
C LEU A 105 -1.98 -9.14 -2.84
N PHE A 106 -0.82 -9.07 -3.50
CA PHE A 106 -0.32 -7.82 -4.05
C PHE A 106 -1.18 -7.32 -5.23
N ALA A 107 -1.64 -8.21 -6.09
CA ALA A 107 -2.61 -7.87 -7.13
C ALA A 107 -3.96 -7.45 -6.55
N TRP A 108 -4.41 -8.12 -5.48
CA TRP A 108 -5.65 -7.76 -4.78
C TRP A 108 -5.59 -6.36 -4.16
N VAL A 109 -4.49 -5.98 -3.51
CA VAL A 109 -4.30 -4.62 -2.96
C VAL A 109 -4.37 -3.55 -4.07
N GLU A 110 -3.72 -3.79 -5.22
CA GLU A 110 -3.79 -2.87 -6.36
C GLU A 110 -5.21 -2.74 -6.91
N CYS A 111 -5.95 -3.85 -6.98
CA CYS A 111 -7.36 -3.84 -7.37
C CYS A 111 -8.21 -3.04 -6.37
N LEU A 112 -8.08 -3.33 -5.07
CA LEU A 112 -8.81 -2.67 -3.99
C LEU A 112 -8.65 -1.14 -4.01
N LYS A 113 -7.42 -0.66 -4.28
CA LYS A 113 -7.14 0.77 -4.45
C LYS A 113 -7.99 1.40 -5.56
N TRP A 114 -8.04 0.78 -6.74
CA TRP A 114 -8.81 1.30 -7.87
C TRP A 114 -10.32 1.16 -7.66
N THR A 115 -10.76 0.11 -6.97
CA THR A 115 -12.17 -0.08 -6.60
C THR A 115 -12.64 1.03 -5.67
N LYS A 116 -11.85 1.38 -4.65
CA LYS A 116 -12.14 2.52 -3.77
C LYS A 116 -12.12 3.85 -4.49
N TYR A 117 -11.20 4.02 -5.44
CA TYR A 117 -11.23 5.20 -6.31
C TYR A 117 -12.55 5.28 -7.10
N TRP A 118 -13.02 4.16 -7.65
CA TRP A 118 -14.29 4.10 -8.37
C TRP A 118 -15.50 4.39 -7.46
N GLU A 119 -15.52 3.83 -6.25
CA GLU A 119 -16.54 4.09 -5.22
C GLU A 119 -16.63 5.59 -4.89
N LEU A 120 -15.49 6.25 -4.65
CA LEU A 120 -15.44 7.68 -4.35
C LEU A 120 -15.95 8.57 -5.50
N ASN A 121 -15.95 8.08 -6.74
CA ASN A 121 -16.39 8.83 -7.92
C ASN A 121 -17.83 8.50 -8.36
N GLN A 122 -18.52 7.61 -7.65
CA GLN A 122 -19.95 7.44 -7.85
C GLN A 122 -20.72 8.50 -7.07
N PRO A 123 -21.85 8.98 -7.62
CA PRO A 123 -22.82 9.68 -6.80
C PRO A 123 -23.24 8.72 -5.68
N VAL A 124 -23.20 9.18 -4.44
CA VAL A 124 -23.81 8.44 -3.32
C VAL A 124 -25.27 8.24 -3.72
N ALA A 125 -25.67 6.99 -3.97
CA ALA A 125 -27.07 6.66 -4.18
C ALA A 125 -27.76 6.79 -2.83
N GLU A 126 -28.49 7.89 -2.64
CA GLU A 126 -29.55 7.99 -1.63
C GLU A 126 -30.80 7.27 -2.11
#